data_AF-A0A9D2B7X5-F1
#
_entry.id   AF-A0A9D2B7X5-F1
#
_cell.length_a   1.000
_cell.length_b   1.000
_cell.length_c   1.000
_cell.angle_alpha   90.00
_cell.angle_beta   90.00
_cell.angle_gamma   90.00
#
_symmetry.space_group_name_H-M   'P 1'
#
loop_
_entity.id
_entity.type
_entity.pdbx_description
1 polymer ?
#
loop_
_entity_poly.entity_id
_entity_poly.type
_entity_poly.pdbx_seq_one_letter_code
_entity_poly.pdbx_strand_id
1 'polypeptide(L)'
;VGVVRLRGNRAAALDAGGALLATAEAAGGCLELHPAGGRPVRRPVEYLRGQKSLVRPPMAQRLALQTAQGRLELRQSCRRTFTLLLEGVAVGALRGLLFPCQRLWADTERLPEGWLPAAYALCLLLFREDWVELV
;
A
#
# COMPACT_ATOMS: atom_id res chain seq x y z
N VAL A 1 -0.20 16.78 1.95
CA VAL A 1 -0.06 15.57 2.78
C VAL A 1 1.29 14.95 2.53
N GLY A 2 2.01 14.59 3.59
CA GLY A 2 3.25 13.81 3.51
C GLY A 2 3.05 12.41 4.06
N VAL A 3 3.70 11.41 3.49
CA VAL A 3 3.82 10.08 4.11
C VAL A 3 5.25 9.88 4.57
N VAL A 4 5.42 9.50 5.82
CA VAL A 4 6.72 9.22 6.42
C VAL A 4 6.82 7.74 6.76
N ARG A 5 7.94 7.12 6.38
CA ARG A 5 8.30 5.79 6.85
C ARG A 5 8.65 5.88 8.34
N LEU A 6 8.02 5.04 9.14
CA LEU A 6 8.39 4.82 10.53
C LEU A 6 9.32 3.60 10.59
N ARG A 7 10.01 3.36 11.72
CA ARG A 7 10.91 2.21 11.85
C ARG A 7 10.21 0.89 11.51
N GLY A 8 10.89 0.04 10.74
CA GLY A 8 10.40 -1.27 10.30
C GLY A 8 9.32 -1.17 9.22
N ASN A 9 8.31 -2.05 9.33
CA ASN A 9 7.18 -2.17 8.38
C ASN A 9 6.03 -1.19 8.65
N ARG A 10 6.36 0.03 9.10
CA ARG A 10 5.39 1.03 9.55
C ARG A 10 5.46 2.31 8.72
N ALA A 11 4.32 2.96 8.53
CA ALA A 11 4.24 4.26 7.89
C ALA A 11 3.18 5.14 8.53
N ALA A 12 3.32 6.46 8.38
CA ALA A 12 2.35 7.45 8.85
C ALA A 12 2.04 8.47 7.76
N ALA A 13 0.79 8.91 7.65
CA ALA A 13 0.43 10.10 6.87
C ALA A 13 0.28 11.27 7.82
N LEU A 14 0.81 12.39 7.38
CA LEU A 14 0.73 13.68 8.04
C LEU A 14 0.03 14.67 7.11
N ASP A 15 -0.83 15.52 7.66
CA ASP A 15 -1.40 16.64 6.90
C ASP A 15 -0.33 17.69 6.56
N ALA A 16 -0.73 18.78 5.90
CA ALA A 16 0.19 19.87 5.56
C ALA A 16 0.78 20.59 6.79
N GLY A 17 0.11 20.53 7.95
CA GLY A 17 0.57 21.07 9.23
C GLY A 17 1.43 20.10 10.04
N GLY A 18 1.65 18.87 9.55
CA GLY A 18 2.40 17.82 10.25
C GLY A 18 1.57 17.03 11.26
N ALA A 19 0.25 17.22 11.33
CA ALA A 19 -0.61 16.44 12.21
C ALA A 19 -0.83 15.03 11.67
N LEU A 20 -0.85 14.04 12.56
CA LEU A 20 -1.04 12.64 12.20
C LEU A 20 -2.46 12.37 11.68
N LEU A 21 -2.55 11.83 10.47
CA LEU A 21 -3.81 11.42 9.83
C LEU A 21 -4.10 9.93 10.04
N ALA A 22 -3.11 9.07 9.82
CA ALA A 22 -3.19 7.64 10.04
C ALA A 22 -1.80 6.99 10.10
N THR A 23 -1.69 5.83 10.74
CA THR A 23 -0.53 4.94 10.62
C THR A 23 -0.93 3.60 10.04
N ALA A 24 0.00 2.92 9.39
CA ALA A 24 -0.19 1.56 8.93
C ALA A 24 1.01 0.70 9.29
N GLU A 25 0.76 -0.56 9.66
CA GLU A 25 1.76 -1.56 10.01
C GLU A 25 1.51 -2.85 9.23
N ALA A 26 2.58 -3.41 8.68
CA ALA A 26 2.57 -4.67 7.99
C ALA A 26 3.25 -5.76 8.85
N ALA A 27 2.47 -6.75 9.31
CA ALA A 27 2.96 -7.80 10.20
C ALA A 27 2.30 -9.16 9.92
N GLY A 28 3.10 -10.20 9.71
CA GLY A 28 2.63 -11.59 9.63
C GLY A 28 1.58 -11.86 8.54
N GLY A 29 1.71 -11.22 7.37
CA GLY A 29 0.72 -11.33 6.29
C GLY A 29 -0.59 -10.58 6.57
N CYS A 30 -0.62 -9.72 7.58
CA CYS A 30 -1.70 -8.79 7.86
C CYS A 30 -1.23 -7.35 7.67
N LEU A 31 -2.18 -6.49 7.33
CA LEU A 31 -2.00 -5.04 7.38
C LEU A 31 -2.95 -4.46 8.44
N GLU A 32 -2.38 -3.66 9.32
CA GLU A 32 -3.08 -2.94 10.38
C GLU A 32 -3.07 -1.46 10.06
N LEU A 33 -4.24 -0.86 9.84
CA LEU A 33 -4.41 0.57 9.61
C LEU A 33 -5.00 1.20 10.89
N HIS A 34 -4.33 2.23 11.42
CA HIS A 34 -4.77 3.01 12.57
C HIS A 34 -5.06 4.45 12.14
N PRO A 35 -6.31 4.78 11.80
CA PRO A 35 -6.70 6.17 11.57
C PRO A 35 -6.65 6.97 12.88
N ALA A 36 -6.24 8.25 12.82
CA ALA A 36 -6.01 9.07 14.01
C ALA A 36 -7.24 9.27 14.91
N GLY A 37 -8.46 9.14 14.35
CA GLY A 37 -9.72 9.27 15.08
C GLY A 37 -10.65 8.05 14.98
N GLY A 38 -10.15 6.90 14.54
CA GLY A 38 -10.99 5.73 14.26
C GLY A 38 -10.50 4.45 14.91
N ARG A 39 -11.26 3.37 14.69
CA ARG A 39 -10.86 2.03 15.16
C ARG A 39 -9.78 1.44 14.26
N PRO A 40 -8.77 0.76 14.82
CA PRO A 40 -7.80 0.01 14.04
C PRO A 40 -8.49 -1.02 13.15
N VAL A 41 -7.99 -1.17 11.92
CA VAL A 41 -8.46 -2.17 10.96
C VAL A 41 -7.32 -3.11 10.64
N ARG A 42 -7.42 -4.34 11.15
CA ARG A 42 -6.51 -5.43 10.79
C ARG A 42 -7.16 -6.29 9.72
N ARG A 43 -6.47 -6.49 8.59
CA ARG A 43 -6.93 -7.42 7.56
C ARG A 43 -5.82 -8.37 7.12
N PRO A 44 -6.15 -9.67 6.95
CA PRO A 44 -5.24 -10.57 6.27
C PRO A 44 -5.11 -10.12 4.82
N VAL A 45 -3.89 -10.17 4.34
CA VAL A 45 -3.56 -9.95 2.95
C VAL A 45 -3.95 -11.20 2.18
N GLU A 46 -4.92 -11.09 1.27
CA GLU A 46 -5.30 -12.21 0.42
C GLU A 46 -4.21 -12.51 -0.62
N TYR A 47 -3.51 -13.64 -0.45
CA TYR A 47 -2.51 -14.10 -1.41
C TYR A 47 -3.15 -14.95 -2.51
N LEU A 48 -3.39 -14.36 -3.68
CA LEU A 48 -3.55 -15.15 -4.91
C LEU A 48 -2.16 -15.46 -5.47
N ARG A 49 -1.77 -16.74 -5.45
CA ARG A 49 -0.50 -17.23 -6.03
C ARG A 49 -0.49 -16.96 -7.52
N GLY A 50 0.32 -16.00 -7.94
CA GLY A 50 0.48 -15.60 -9.33
C GLY A 50 1.86 -15.89 -9.90
N GLN A 51 1.89 -16.69 -10.96
CA GLN A 51 3.03 -17.04 -11.82
C GLN A 51 4.31 -17.55 -11.11
N LYS A 52 4.61 -18.84 -11.32
CA LYS A 52 5.96 -19.38 -11.09
C LYS A 52 6.95 -18.58 -11.93
N SER A 53 7.86 -17.85 -11.28
CA SER A 53 8.98 -17.19 -11.92
C SER A 53 10.25 -17.92 -11.50
N LEU A 54 11.03 -18.44 -12.46
CA LEU A 54 12.29 -19.14 -12.18
C LEU A 54 13.39 -18.20 -11.67
N VAL A 55 13.24 -16.88 -11.89
CA VAL A 55 14.31 -15.88 -11.69
C VAL A 55 13.96 -14.88 -10.58
N ARG A 56 12.71 -14.84 -10.09
CA ARG A 56 12.29 -13.86 -9.07
C ARG A 56 11.31 -14.49 -8.08
N PRO A 57 11.31 -14.04 -6.81
CA PRO A 57 10.36 -14.50 -5.81
C PRO A 57 8.91 -14.37 -6.30
N PRO A 58 8.01 -15.29 -5.92
CA PRO A 58 6.58 -15.14 -6.19
C PRO A 58 6.07 -13.86 -5.50
N MET A 59 5.53 -12.93 -6.29
CA MET A 59 4.90 -11.72 -5.77
C MET A 59 3.39 -11.92 -5.68
N ALA A 60 2.73 -11.27 -4.73
CA ALA A 60 1.28 -11.35 -4.58
C ALA A 60 0.58 -10.71 -5.79
N GLN A 61 -0.36 -11.42 -6.41
CA GLN A 61 -1.15 -10.87 -7.54
C GLN A 61 -2.19 -9.84 -7.09
N ARG A 62 -2.56 -9.86 -5.82
CA ARG A 62 -3.52 -8.95 -5.21
C ARG A 62 -3.15 -8.79 -3.74
N LEU A 63 -3.27 -7.59 -3.22
CA LEU A 63 -3.41 -7.31 -1.79
C LEU A 63 -4.69 -6.50 -1.63
N ALA A 64 -5.46 -6.71 -0.56
CA ALA A 64 -6.67 -5.93 -0.32
C ALA A 64 -6.80 -5.59 1.17
N LEU A 65 -7.24 -4.37 1.45
CA LEU A 65 -7.61 -3.86 2.76
C LEU A 65 -9.08 -3.44 2.70
N GLN A 66 -9.94 -4.13 3.44
CA GLN A 66 -11.35 -3.76 3.61
C GLN A 66 -11.55 -3.04 4.94
N THR A 67 -12.01 -1.80 4.89
CA THR A 67 -12.44 -1.00 6.03
C THR A 67 -13.95 -0.73 5.95
N ALA A 68 -14.50 -0.03 6.93
CA ALA A 68 -15.88 0.47 6.87
C ALA A 68 -16.05 1.60 5.85
N GLN A 69 -14.96 2.31 5.52
CA GLN A 69 -14.95 3.40 4.54
C GLN A 69 -14.76 2.91 3.11
N GLY A 70 -14.39 1.64 2.92
CA GLY A 70 -14.27 1.03 1.61
C GLY A 70 -13.17 -0.02 1.49
N ARG A 71 -12.80 -0.34 0.26
CA ARG A 71 -11.86 -1.38 -0.13
C ARG A 71 -10.72 -0.78 -0.92
N LEU A 72 -9.52 -0.83 -0.37
CA LEU A 72 -8.30 -0.51 -1.09
C LEU A 72 -7.62 -1.80 -1.54
N GLU A 73 -7.20 -1.87 -2.79
CA GLU A 73 -6.51 -3.02 -3.35
C GLU A 73 -5.27 -2.61 -4.12
N LEU A 74 -4.24 -3.44 -4.06
CA LEU A 74 -3.07 -3.35 -4.91
C LEU A 74 -3.05 -4.60 -5.79
N ARG A 75 -3.32 -4.44 -7.09
CA ARG A 75 -3.50 -5.55 -8.03
C ARG A 75 -2.38 -5.57 -9.06
N GLN A 76 -1.76 -6.73 -9.21
CA GLN A 76 -0.77 -6.98 -10.25
C GLN A 76 -1.44 -7.33 -11.58
N SER A 77 -0.99 -6.73 -12.67
CA SER A 77 -1.37 -7.12 -14.03
C SER A 77 -0.55 -8.30 -14.53
N CYS A 78 -0.98 -8.90 -15.64
CA CYS A 78 -0.20 -9.90 -16.37
C CYS A 78 1.16 -9.38 -16.87
N ARG A 79 1.31 -8.05 -17.00
CA ARG A 79 2.58 -7.37 -17.35
C ARG A 79 3.42 -7.03 -16.12
N ARG A 80 3.08 -7.61 -14.97
CA ARG A 80 3.73 -7.42 -13.67
C ARG A 80 3.66 -6.00 -13.11
N THR A 81 2.87 -5.09 -13.69
CA THR A 81 2.63 -3.75 -13.14
C THR A 81 1.61 -3.80 -12.02
N PHE A 82 1.72 -2.94 -11.00
CA PHE A 82 0.72 -2.88 -9.92
C PHE A 82 -0.14 -1.64 -10.04
N THR A 83 -1.45 -1.81 -9.89
CA THR A 83 -2.44 -0.73 -9.87
C THR A 83 -3.07 -0.67 -8.49
N LEU A 84 -3.12 0.54 -7.92
CA LEU A 84 -3.85 0.83 -6.69
C LEU A 84 -5.31 1.12 -7.06
N LEU A 85 -6.23 0.42 -6.42
CA LEU A 85 -7.67 0.48 -6.68
C LEU A 85 -8.38 0.83 -5.37
N LEU A 86 -9.23 1.85 -5.38
CA LEU A 86 -10.15 2.15 -4.28
C LEU A 86 -11.57 1.88 -4.77
N GLU A 87 -12.32 1.01 -4.11
CA GLU A 87 -13.65 0.57 -4.54
C GLU A 87 -13.69 0.08 -6.00
N GLY A 88 -12.60 -0.57 -6.44
CA GLY A 88 -12.44 -1.04 -7.82
C GLY A 88 -12.06 0.03 -8.85
N VAL A 89 -11.98 1.31 -8.45
CA VAL A 89 -11.55 2.43 -9.30
C VAL A 89 -10.04 2.61 -9.20
N ALA A 90 -9.35 2.75 -10.33
CA ALA A 90 -7.91 3.02 -10.32
C ALA A 90 -7.63 4.42 -9.76
N VAL A 91 -6.87 4.46 -8.66
CA VAL A 91 -6.48 5.69 -7.94
C VAL A 91 -4.98 5.83 -7.82
N GLY A 92 -4.22 4.91 -8.41
CA GLY A 92 -2.77 4.97 -8.37
C GLY A 92 -2.11 3.78 -9.05
N ALA A 93 -0.79 3.82 -9.12
CA ALA A 93 0.00 2.74 -9.67
C ALA A 93 1.40 2.71 -9.06
N LEU A 94 1.94 1.51 -8.94
CA LEU A 94 3.35 1.34 -8.63
C LEU A 94 4.14 1.20 -9.93
N ARG A 95 5.13 2.07 -10.10
CA ARG A 95 6.05 2.09 -11.24
C ARG A 95 7.47 1.78 -10.79
N GLY A 96 8.33 1.43 -11.75
CA GLY A 96 9.76 1.26 -11.48
C GLY A 96 10.14 -0.10 -10.88
N LEU A 97 9.37 -1.15 -11.16
CA LEU A 97 9.57 -2.52 -10.62
C LEU A 97 10.87 -3.23 -11.05
N LEU A 98 11.65 -2.58 -11.91
CA LEU A 98 12.97 -3.03 -12.36
C LEU A 98 14.10 -2.23 -11.69
N PHE A 99 13.77 -1.18 -10.95
CA PHE A 99 14.73 -0.27 -10.33
C PHE A 99 14.81 -0.51 -8.82
N PRO A 100 15.94 -0.14 -8.19
CA PRO A 100 16.10 -0.20 -6.74
C PRO A 100 15.06 0.62 -5.97
N CYS A 101 14.55 1.69 -6.57
CA CYS A 101 13.47 2.50 -6.02
C CYS A 101 12.20 2.32 -6.87
N GLN A 102 11.19 1.68 -6.30
CA GLN A 102 9.81 1.67 -6.79
C GLN A 102 9.10 2.93 -6.34
N ARG A 103 8.29 3.51 -7.24
CA ARG A 103 7.55 4.74 -6.99
C ARG A 103 6.06 4.47 -6.98
N LEU A 104 5.41 4.74 -5.86
CA LEU A 104 3.96 4.69 -5.72
C LEU A 104 3.39 6.05 -6.11
N TRP A 105 2.64 6.07 -7.20
CA TRP A 105 1.86 7.23 -7.63
C TRP A 105 0.45 7.08 -7.11
N ALA A 106 -0.06 8.11 -6.45
CA ALA A 106 -1.44 8.15 -5.97
C ALA A 106 -2.12 9.44 -6.45
N ASP A 107 -3.30 9.29 -7.04
CA ASP A 107 -4.19 10.40 -7.35
C ASP A 107 -4.88 10.82 -6.05
N THR A 108 -4.39 11.89 -5.44
CA THR A 108 -4.90 12.41 -4.15
C THR A 108 -6.29 13.04 -4.26
N GLU A 109 -6.78 13.36 -5.47
CA GLU A 109 -8.17 13.78 -5.68
C GLU A 109 -9.13 12.58 -5.55
N ARG A 110 -8.64 11.38 -5.84
CA ARG A 110 -9.44 10.14 -5.82
C ARG A 110 -9.13 9.22 -4.64
N LEU A 111 -7.95 9.36 -4.04
CA LEU A 111 -7.53 8.62 -2.85
C LEU A 111 -7.59 9.55 -1.63
N PRO A 112 -8.58 9.37 -0.73
CA PRO A 112 -8.67 10.19 0.47
C PRO A 112 -7.41 10.06 1.31
N GLU A 113 -6.99 11.16 1.94
CA GLU A 113 -5.68 11.26 2.61
C GLU A 113 -5.45 10.19 3.69
N GLY A 114 -6.51 9.78 4.39
CA GLY A 114 -6.47 8.71 5.39
C GLY A 114 -6.11 7.32 4.84
N TRP A 115 -6.20 7.12 3.52
CA TRP A 115 -5.81 5.86 2.85
C TRP A 115 -4.36 5.85 2.38
N LEU A 116 -3.66 6.99 2.35
CA LEU A 116 -2.27 7.06 1.89
C LEU A 116 -1.32 6.14 2.69
N PRO A 117 -1.42 6.02 4.03
CA PRO A 117 -0.59 5.09 4.79
C PRO A 117 -0.89 3.64 4.47
N ALA A 118 -2.17 3.31 4.23
CA ALA A 118 -2.56 1.97 3.82
C ALA A 118 -1.97 1.62 2.45
N ALA A 119 -2.06 2.55 1.48
CA ALA A 119 -1.49 2.35 0.15
C ALA A 119 0.02 2.13 0.20
N TYR A 120 0.73 2.92 1.01
CA TYR A 120 2.17 2.78 1.20
C TYR A 120 2.54 1.48 1.94
N ALA A 121 1.85 1.12 3.03
CA ALA A 121 2.10 -0.13 3.75
C ALA A 121 1.76 -1.39 2.93
N LEU A 122 0.77 -1.33 2.04
CA LEU A 122 0.52 -2.38 1.04
C LEU A 122 1.73 -2.56 0.11
N CYS A 123 2.40 -1.47 -0.26
CA CYS A 123 3.63 -1.56 -1.06
C CYS A 123 4.78 -2.16 -0.25
N LEU A 124 4.96 -1.79 1.04
CA LEU A 124 5.97 -2.42 1.90
C LEU A 124 5.75 -3.93 2.11
N LEU A 125 4.52 -4.43 2.00
CA LEU A 125 4.25 -5.87 2.04
C LEU A 125 4.68 -6.59 0.76
N LEU A 126 4.64 -5.90 -0.38
CA LEU A 126 5.04 -6.45 -1.68
C LEU A 126 6.55 -6.36 -1.91
N PHE A 127 7.19 -5.31 -1.41
CA PHE A 127 8.61 -5.01 -1.63
C PHE A 127 9.32 -4.94 -0.29
N ARG A 128 10.49 -5.59 -0.18
CA ARG A 128 11.30 -5.49 1.05
C ARG A 128 11.58 -4.01 1.37
N GLU A 129 11.66 -3.71 2.66
CA GLU A 129 11.35 -2.41 3.27
C GLU A 129 12.05 -1.16 2.68
N ASP A 130 13.12 -1.29 1.90
CA ASP A 130 14.02 -0.18 1.53
C ASP A 130 13.81 0.40 0.12
N TRP A 131 12.74 0.02 -0.57
CA TRP A 131 12.66 0.19 -2.02
C TRP A 131 11.43 0.98 -2.49
N VAL A 132 10.62 1.60 -1.61
CA VAL A 132 9.39 2.32 -2.04
C VAL A 132 9.43 3.81 -1.69
N GLU A 133 9.25 4.66 -2.70
CA GLU A 133 9.09 6.12 -2.59
C GLU A 133 7.64 6.49 -2.99
N LEU A 134 6.97 7.31 -2.19
CA LEU A 134 5.67 7.89 -2.56
C LEU A 134 5.92 9.14 -3.41
N VAL A 135 5.30 9.22 -4.59
CA VAL A 135 5.44 10.33 -5.56
C VAL A 135 4.10 10.95 -5.86
#